data_AF-A0A316V6L2-F1
#
_entry.id   AF-A0A316V6L2-F1
#
_cell.length_a   1.000
_cell.length_b   1.000
_cell.length_c   1.000
_cell.angle_alpha   90.00
_cell.angle_beta   90.00
_cell.angle_gamma   90.00
#
_symmetry.space_group_name_H-M   'P 1'
#
loop_
_entity.id
_entity.type
_entity.pdbx_description
1 polymer ?
#
loop_
_entity_poly.entity_id
_entity_poly.type
_entity_poly.pdbx_seq_one_letter_code
_entity_poly.pdbx_strand_id
1 'polypeptide(L)'
;NEEATVCIFDSLQQKHTPVKTSMKHYLAYEYADKHNLKSAIDTRKIELNSIDVAMPRQPNWADCGLYLLHAFERFFSDPKAFKDDVIPSKDENHLAWKSEEALALREYWKGIIESLIAEYQP
;
A
#
# COMPACT_ATOMS: atom_id res chain seq x y z
N ASN A 1 -14.68 -6.02 -17.25
CA ASN A 1 -14.27 -7.00 -16.23
C ASN A 1 -13.59 -6.24 -15.10
N GLU A 2 -14.16 -6.27 -13.91
CA GLU A 2 -13.44 -5.83 -12.71
C GLU A 2 -12.57 -7.00 -12.26
N GLU A 3 -11.26 -6.90 -12.49
CA GLU A 3 -10.28 -7.88 -12.02
C GLU A 3 -9.71 -7.44 -10.67
N ALA A 4 -9.63 -8.37 -9.71
CA ALA A 4 -8.99 -8.12 -8.43
C ALA A 4 -7.50 -7.85 -8.64
N THR A 5 -7.03 -6.70 -8.15
CA THR A 5 -5.65 -6.25 -8.31
C THR A 5 -5.04 -5.93 -6.94
N VAL A 6 -3.85 -6.46 -6.68
CA VAL A 6 -3.05 -6.12 -5.49
C VAL A 6 -2.04 -5.05 -5.86
N CYS A 7 -2.20 -3.85 -5.30
CA CYS A 7 -1.23 -2.77 -5.41
C CYS A 7 -0.18 -2.89 -4.29
N ILE A 8 1.09 -2.80 -4.66
CA ILE A 8 2.23 -2.99 -3.77
C ILE A 8 2.99 -1.67 -3.69
N PHE A 9 2.99 -1.09 -2.49
CA PHE A 9 3.63 0.17 -2.19
C PHE A 9 4.92 -0.12 -1.44
N ASP A 10 6.05 0.24 -2.04
CA ASP A 10 7.37 0.03 -1.45
C ASP A 10 8.32 1.17 -1.85
N SER A 11 8.68 2.01 -0.88
CA SER A 11 9.60 3.13 -1.06
C SER A 11 11.06 2.71 -1.31
N LEU A 12 11.41 1.44 -1.08
CA LEU A 12 12.72 0.85 -1.42
C LEU A 12 12.73 0.11 -2.77
N GLN A 13 11.57 -0.06 -3.40
CA GLN A 13 11.39 -0.69 -4.71
C GLN A 13 12.00 -2.10 -4.82
N GLN A 14 11.85 -2.88 -3.76
CA GLN A 14 12.27 -4.27 -3.70
C GLN A 14 11.23 -5.18 -4.38
N LYS A 15 11.66 -6.41 -4.71
CA LYS A 15 10.77 -7.43 -5.28
C LYS A 15 10.09 -8.21 -4.17
N HIS A 16 8.76 -8.30 -4.22
CA HIS A 16 7.93 -8.94 -3.19
C HIS A 16 7.31 -10.28 -3.59
N THR A 17 7.92 -11.04 -4.51
CA THR A 17 7.36 -12.30 -5.06
C THR A 17 6.82 -13.29 -4.02
N PRO A 18 7.51 -13.57 -2.89
CA PRO A 18 6.98 -14.46 -1.86
C PRO A 18 5.70 -13.92 -1.19
N VAL A 19 5.64 -12.60 -0.95
CA VAL A 19 4.48 -11.92 -0.37
C VAL A 19 3.31 -11.94 -1.35
N LYS A 20 3.55 -11.65 -2.64
CA LYS A 20 2.53 -11.75 -3.69
C LYS A 20 1.90 -13.14 -3.76
N THR A 21 2.73 -14.19 -3.68
CA THR A 21 2.28 -15.59 -3.68
C THR A 21 1.44 -15.90 -2.43
N SER A 22 1.90 -15.47 -1.26
CA SER A 22 1.20 -15.68 0.00
C SER A 22 -0.14 -14.96 0.03
N MET A 23 -0.20 -13.71 -0.46
CA MET A 23 -1.44 -12.94 -0.60
C MET A 23 -2.43 -13.63 -1.53
N LYS A 24 -1.95 -14.15 -2.67
CA LYS A 24 -2.79 -14.93 -3.60
C LYS A 24 -3.40 -16.15 -2.93
N HIS A 25 -2.60 -16.91 -2.20
CA HIS A 25 -3.09 -18.08 -1.47
C HIS A 25 -4.09 -17.69 -0.38
N TYR A 26 -3.80 -16.64 0.39
CA TYR A 26 -4.69 -16.14 1.42
C TYR A 26 -6.07 -15.77 0.84
N LEU A 27 -6.12 -14.92 -0.19
CA LEU A 27 -7.38 -14.51 -0.81
C LEU A 27 -8.18 -15.68 -1.39
N ALA A 28 -7.47 -16.64 -2.00
CA ALA A 28 -8.09 -17.86 -2.51
C ALA A 28 -8.74 -18.67 -1.39
N TYR A 29 -8.03 -18.92 -0.29
CA TYR A 29 -8.56 -19.69 0.84
C TYR A 29 -9.66 -18.94 1.59
N GLU A 30 -9.51 -17.64 1.80
CA GLU A 30 -10.53 -16.79 2.41
C GLU A 30 -11.83 -16.84 1.59
N TYR A 31 -11.74 -16.76 0.25
CA TYR A 31 -12.90 -16.93 -0.63
C TYR A 31 -13.52 -18.32 -0.49
N ALA A 32 -12.72 -19.40 -0.45
CA ALA A 32 -13.23 -20.76 -0.24
C ALA A 32 -14.04 -20.88 1.05
N ASP A 33 -13.49 -20.36 2.14
CA ASP A 33 -14.07 -20.40 3.47
C ASP A 33 -15.40 -19.63 3.51
N LYS A 34 -15.41 -18.36 3.07
CA LYS A 34 -16.61 -17.51 3.08
C LYS A 34 -17.73 -18.03 2.18
N HIS A 35 -17.40 -18.76 1.12
CA HIS A 35 -18.37 -19.32 0.18
C HIS A 35 -18.67 -20.80 0.42
N ASN A 36 -18.22 -21.39 1.54
CA ASN A 36 -18.43 -22.80 1.89
C ASN A 36 -18.02 -23.77 0.75
N LEU A 37 -16.97 -23.44 0.01
CA LEU A 37 -16.41 -24.29 -1.02
C LEU A 37 -15.59 -25.38 -0.33
N LYS A 38 -16.25 -26.49 0.02
CA LYS A 38 -15.68 -27.63 0.74
C LYS A 38 -14.57 -28.39 -0.02
N SER A 39 -14.35 -28.05 -1.29
CA SER A 39 -13.30 -28.61 -2.12
C SER A 39 -11.99 -27.82 -2.00
N ALA A 40 -10.85 -28.52 -2.06
CA ALA A 40 -9.54 -27.87 -2.16
C ALA A 40 -9.50 -26.94 -3.38
N ILE A 41 -9.36 -25.63 -3.14
CA ILE A 41 -9.11 -24.66 -4.21
C ILE A 41 -7.71 -24.91 -4.77
N ASP A 42 -7.62 -25.10 -6.09
CA ASP A 42 -6.34 -25.18 -6.78
C ASP A 42 -5.80 -23.77 -7.02
N THR A 43 -5.00 -23.26 -6.08
CA THR A 43 -4.42 -21.92 -6.13
C THR A 43 -3.49 -21.68 -7.34
N ARG A 44 -3.08 -22.74 -8.04
CA ARG A 44 -2.28 -22.66 -9.28
C ARG A 44 -3.11 -22.19 -10.47
N LYS A 45 -4.44 -22.34 -10.41
CA LYS A 45 -5.38 -21.87 -11.44
C LYS A 45 -5.90 -20.47 -11.18
N ILE A 46 -5.56 -19.89 -10.03
CA ILE A 46 -5.93 -18.54 -9.66
C ILE A 46 -4.81 -17.61 -10.13
N GLU A 47 -5.18 -16.70 -11.02
CA GLU A 47 -4.38 -15.56 -11.40
C GLU A 47 -4.79 -14.37 -10.53
N LEU A 48 -3.80 -13.68 -9.98
CA LEU A 48 -4.00 -12.45 -9.23
C LEU A 48 -3.13 -11.39 -9.85
N ASN A 49 -3.76 -10.36 -10.40
CA ASN A 49 -3.02 -9.23 -10.92
C ASN A 49 -2.33 -8.49 -9.77
N SER A 50 -1.09 -8.08 -9.98
CA SER A 50 -0.36 -7.28 -9.01
C SER A 50 0.38 -6.14 -9.69
N ILE A 51 0.35 -4.96 -9.06
CA ILE A 51 1.01 -3.76 -9.55
C ILE A 51 2.05 -3.35 -8.51
N ASP A 52 3.32 -3.32 -8.90
CA ASP A 52 4.34 -2.62 -8.14
C ASP A 52 4.16 -1.11 -8.42
N VAL A 53 3.67 -0.37 -7.43
CA VAL A 53 3.27 1.03 -7.59
C VAL A 53 4.52 1.91 -7.65
N ALA A 54 4.62 2.75 -8.68
CA ALA A 54 5.63 3.78 -8.75
C ALA A 54 5.29 4.88 -7.75
N MET A 55 6.06 4.97 -6.67
CA MET A 55 5.89 5.93 -5.59
C MET A 55 7.25 6.52 -5.19
N PRO A 56 7.28 7.66 -4.48
CA PRO A 56 8.53 8.32 -4.10
C PRO A 56 9.45 7.39 -3.33
N ARG A 57 10.74 7.42 -3.69
CA ARG A 57 11.78 6.66 -3.01
C ARG A 57 12.16 7.33 -1.70
N GLN A 58 12.39 6.52 -0.68
CA GLN A 58 12.92 7.02 0.58
C GLN A 58 14.44 7.25 0.49
N PRO A 59 14.98 8.29 1.14
CA PRO A 59 16.41 8.59 1.09
C PRO A 59 17.27 7.72 2.01
N ASN A 60 16.67 6.88 2.86
CA ASN A 60 17.37 6.08 3.87
C ASN A 60 16.69 4.71 4.09
N TRP A 61 17.20 3.91 5.02
CA TRP A 61 16.70 2.55 5.31
C TRP A 61 15.70 2.47 6.47
N ALA A 62 15.44 3.59 7.17
CA ALA A 62 14.68 3.63 8.42
C ALA A 62 13.27 4.23 8.27
N ASP A 63 12.98 4.89 7.14
CA ASP A 63 11.73 5.64 6.94
C ASP A 63 10.64 4.85 6.20
N CYS A 64 10.79 3.54 6.00
CA CYS A 64 9.80 2.77 5.22
C CYS A 64 8.41 2.76 5.87
N GLY A 65 8.36 2.78 7.20
CA GLY A 65 7.10 2.98 7.93
C GLY A 65 6.47 4.35 7.69
N LEU A 66 7.27 5.42 7.59
CA LEU A 66 6.75 6.76 7.30
C LEU A 66 6.24 6.87 5.86
N TYR A 67 6.97 6.32 4.90
CA TYR A 67 6.53 6.29 3.51
C TYR A 67 5.30 5.39 3.29
N LEU A 68 5.13 4.34 4.10
CA LEU A 68 3.89 3.55 4.11
C LEU A 68 2.69 4.41 4.56
N LEU A 69 2.84 5.17 5.65
CA LEU A 69 1.79 6.09 6.12
C LEU A 69 1.48 7.17 5.07
N HIS A 70 2.52 7.71 4.43
CA HIS A 70 2.36 8.68 3.34
C HIS A 70 1.59 8.11 2.16
N ALA A 71 1.97 6.93 1.68
CA ALA A 71 1.29 6.27 0.56
C ALA A 71 -0.19 6.03 0.90
N PHE A 72 -0.48 5.61 2.14
CA PHE A 72 -1.84 5.44 2.62
C PHE A 72 -2.61 6.77 2.61
N GLU A 73 -2.06 7.81 3.22
CA GLU A 73 -2.69 9.14 3.27
C GLU A 73 -2.95 9.71 1.87
N ARG A 74 -1.98 9.60 0.97
CA ARG A 74 -2.12 10.06 -0.42
C ARG A 74 -3.20 9.27 -1.17
N PHE A 75 -3.14 7.94 -1.13
CA PHE A 75 -4.15 7.10 -1.78
C PHE A 75 -5.56 7.40 -1.27
N PHE A 76 -5.76 7.53 0.05
CA PHE A 76 -7.07 7.77 0.64
C PHE A 76 -7.57 9.21 0.51
N SER A 77 -6.71 10.16 0.12
CA SER A 77 -7.14 11.54 -0.17
C SER A 77 -8.00 11.65 -1.43
N ASP A 78 -7.72 10.83 -2.45
CA ASP A 78 -8.56 10.66 -3.64
C ASP A 78 -8.32 9.28 -4.29
N PRO A 79 -8.96 8.21 -3.76
CA PRO A 79 -8.74 6.86 -4.26
C PRO A 79 -9.05 6.69 -5.75
N LYS A 80 -9.99 7.50 -6.28
CA LYS A 80 -10.38 7.44 -7.68
C LYS A 80 -9.29 8.00 -8.57
N ALA A 81 -8.77 9.19 -8.26
CA ALA A 81 -7.63 9.74 -8.99
C ALA A 81 -6.41 8.80 -8.93
N PHE A 82 -6.15 8.18 -7.78
CA PHE A 82 -5.05 7.23 -7.66
C PHE A 82 -5.23 5.98 -8.53
N LYS A 83 -6.45 5.43 -8.56
CA LYS A 83 -6.79 4.26 -9.37
C LYS A 83 -6.75 4.57 -10.87
N ASP A 84 -7.31 5.71 -11.27
CA ASP A 84 -7.60 6.01 -12.67
C ASP A 84 -6.43 6.73 -13.37
N ASP A 85 -5.54 7.40 -12.61
CA ASP A 85 -4.48 8.26 -13.16
C ASP A 85 -3.10 7.97 -12.53
N VAL A 86 -2.97 8.13 -11.20
CA VAL A 86 -1.65 8.10 -10.53
C VAL A 86 -0.96 6.73 -10.64
N ILE A 87 -1.62 5.65 -10.23
CA ILE A 87 -1.03 4.30 -10.26
C ILE A 87 -0.78 3.84 -11.71
N PRO A 88 -1.73 4.02 -12.66
CA PRO A 88 -1.49 3.70 -14.07
C PRO A 88 -0.37 4.49 -14.74
N SER A 89 -0.11 5.73 -14.31
CA SER A 89 0.95 6.58 -14.88
C SER A 89 2.35 5.98 -14.74
N LYS A 90 2.56 5.14 -13.70
CA LYS A 90 3.87 4.59 -13.32
C LYS A 90 4.95 5.65 -13.10
N ASP A 91 4.54 6.86 -12.71
CA ASP A 91 5.46 7.96 -12.39
C ASP A 91 5.64 8.12 -10.88
N GLU A 92 6.85 7.86 -10.38
CA GLU A 92 7.20 8.06 -8.97
C GLU A 92 7.26 9.55 -8.57
N ASN A 93 7.33 10.47 -9.54
CA ASN A 93 7.34 11.91 -9.34
C ASN A 93 5.98 12.57 -9.61
N HIS A 94 4.93 11.77 -9.80
CA HIS A 94 3.59 12.28 -10.02
C HIS A 94 3.19 13.29 -8.92
N LEU A 95 2.63 14.44 -9.29
CA LEU A 95 2.34 15.53 -8.36
C LEU A 95 1.44 15.12 -7.19
N ALA A 96 0.53 14.17 -7.42
CA ALA A 96 -0.35 13.62 -6.39
C ALA A 96 0.41 12.95 -5.22
N TRP A 97 1.63 12.49 -5.45
CA TRP A 97 2.47 11.94 -4.39
C TRP A 97 2.98 12.99 -3.42
N LYS A 98 3.08 14.26 -3.82
CA LYS A 98 3.59 15.36 -3.00
C LYS A 98 4.87 14.99 -2.24
N SER A 99 5.87 14.53 -2.98
CA SER A 99 7.10 13.93 -2.43
C SER A 99 7.85 14.83 -1.43
N GLU A 100 7.73 16.14 -1.56
CA GLU A 100 8.34 17.10 -0.64
C GLU A 100 7.73 17.01 0.78
N GLU A 101 6.43 16.74 0.90
CA GLU A 101 5.76 16.54 2.19
C GLU A 101 6.30 15.29 2.91
N ALA A 102 6.75 14.28 2.15
CA ALA A 102 7.25 13.02 2.72
C ALA A 102 8.51 13.21 3.59
N LEU A 103 9.31 14.25 3.32
CA LEU A 103 10.52 14.57 4.07
C LEU A 103 10.23 15.10 5.48
N ALA A 104 9.04 15.67 5.69
CA ALA A 104 8.63 16.27 6.97
C ALA A 104 7.85 15.29 7.86
N LEU A 105 7.54 14.08 7.39
CA LEU A 105 6.65 13.13 8.08
C LEU A 105 7.11 12.77 9.50
N ARG A 106 8.42 12.67 9.72
CA ARG A 106 8.96 12.33 11.03
C ARG A 106 8.61 13.37 12.07
N GLU A 107 8.83 14.65 11.76
CA GLU A 107 8.48 15.75 12.67
C GLU A 107 6.96 15.93 12.77
N TYR A 108 6.23 15.74 11.68
CA TYR A 108 4.76 15.79 11.68
C TYR A 108 4.15 14.76 12.63
N TRP A 109 4.50 13.48 12.49
CA TRP A 109 3.95 12.41 13.34
C TRP A 109 4.40 12.53 14.79
N LYS A 110 5.63 12.98 15.03
CA LYS A 110 6.11 13.31 16.37
C LYS A 110 5.24 14.41 17.01
N GLY A 111 4.97 15.49 16.28
CA GLY A 111 4.14 16.59 16.76
C GLY A 111 2.71 16.16 17.10
N ILE A 112 2.11 15.27 16.29
CA ILE A 112 0.79 14.68 16.60
C ILE A 112 0.82 13.88 17.90
N ILE A 113 1.86 13.06 18.11
CA ILE A 113 1.98 12.26 19.32
C ILE A 113 2.14 13.19 20.54
N GLU A 114 2.98 14.21 20.45
CA GLU A 114 3.18 15.19 21.52
C GLU A 114 1.90 15.97 21.85
N SER A 115 1.11 16.37 20.85
CA SER A 115 -0.15 17.07 21.07
C SER A 115 -1.21 16.19 21.73
N LEU A 116 -1.35 14.94 21.27
CA LEU A 116 -2.26 13.97 21.89
C LEU A 116 -1.83 13.65 23.33
N ILE A 117 -0.53 13.52 23.59
CA ILE A 117 -0.02 13.33 24.96
C ILE A 117 -0.45 14.49 25.87
N ALA A 118 -0.39 15.74 25.38
CA ALA A 118 -0.81 16.92 26.15
C ALA A 118 -2.33 16.96 26.38
N GLU A 119 -3.12 16.58 25.37
CA GLU A 119 -4.59 16.52 25.45
C GLU A 119 -5.08 15.47 26.45
N TYR A 120 -4.45 14.30 26.46
CA TYR A 120 -4.83 13.16 27.29
C TYR A 120 -3.96 13.01 28.56
N GLN A 121 -3.34 14.11 29.04
CA GLN A 121 -2.71 14.09 30.37
C GLN A 121 -3.79 13.85 31.44
N PRO A 122 -3.61 12.86 32.34
CA PRO A 122 -4.56 12.56 33.41
C PRO A 122 -4.67 13.69 34.45
#